data_AF-A0AA43AJ65-F1
#
_entry.id   AF-A0AA43AJ65-F1
#
_cell.length_a   1.000
_cell.length_b   1.000
_cell.length_c   1.000
_cell.angle_alpha   90.00
_cell.angle_beta   90.00
_cell.angle_gamma   90.00
#
_symmetry.space_group_name_H-M   'P 1'
#
loop_
_entity.id
_entity.type
_entity.pdbx_description
1 polymer ?
#
loop_
_entity_poly.entity_id
_entity_poly.type
_entity_poly.pdbx_seq_one_letter_code
_entity_poly.pdbx_strand_id
1 'polypeptide(L)'
;MFLNAERKKALQDLETAETRCKAYVVLAQREITALYEWRAKCSKELITRVESYINRMKNTPIEFDKSFAEFKAEIVEFDDVVEKLEMEYNKSHVGKGTAAVGIAAGAGFAAFAPTAALAVATTFGTASTGTAIATLSGAAATNAALAWLGGGALAAGGGGMSAGGALLALAGPLGWGIGAAGIAGGALLARNKNSKIIEDTRSEERKLLAQCSELNVVQTTVKKMVSLTSEHYHGTESIIDVLSKTAPHDYKDFAPGQKQQLASLINHINSLSQLINKKVK
;
A
#
# COMPACT_ATOMS: atom_id res chain seq x y z
N MET A 1 -0.90 37.18 30.17
CA MET A 1 -2.13 36.96 29.38
C MET A 1 -1.82 36.48 27.95
N PHE A 2 -0.93 37.14 27.21
CA PHE A 2 -0.53 36.78 25.84
C PHE A 2 -0.01 35.33 25.65
N LEU A 3 0.96 34.88 26.45
CA LEU A 3 1.53 33.52 26.33
C LEU A 3 0.52 32.38 26.55
N ASN A 4 -0.57 32.63 27.29
CA ASN A 4 -1.64 31.64 27.47
C ASN A 4 -2.54 31.55 26.22
N ALA A 5 -2.78 32.68 25.55
CA ALA A 5 -3.57 32.72 24.32
C ALA A 5 -2.80 32.07 23.15
N GLU A 6 -1.51 32.38 23.00
CA GLU A 6 -0.65 31.75 21.97
C GLU A 6 -0.50 30.24 22.17
N ARG A 7 -0.37 29.80 23.43
CA ARG A 7 -0.36 28.39 23.76
C ARG A 7 -1.66 27.68 23.42
N LYS A 8 -2.81 28.30 23.74
CA LYS A 8 -4.11 27.75 23.37
C LYS A 8 -4.25 27.62 21.86
N LYS A 9 -3.79 28.64 21.11
CA LYS A 9 -3.77 28.63 19.65
C LYS A 9 -2.89 27.49 19.09
N ALA A 10 -1.66 27.34 19.58
CA ALA A 10 -0.76 26.28 19.13
C ALA A 10 -1.34 24.87 19.33
N LEU A 11 -2.04 24.65 20.45
CA LEU A 11 -2.72 23.37 20.71
C LEU A 11 -3.91 23.14 19.75
N GLN A 12 -4.69 24.19 19.45
CA GLN A 12 -5.79 24.11 18.48
C GLN A 12 -5.30 23.86 17.05
N ASP A 13 -4.19 24.50 16.66
CA ASP A 13 -3.57 24.30 15.35
C ASP A 13 -3.07 22.85 15.21
N LEU A 14 -2.43 22.30 16.25
CA LEU A 14 -2.03 20.89 16.30
C LEU A 14 -3.22 19.93 16.21
N GLU A 15 -4.31 20.16 16.96
CA GLU A 15 -5.52 19.33 16.90
C GLU A 15 -6.18 19.36 15.51
N THR A 16 -6.13 20.51 14.84
CA THR A 16 -6.60 20.65 13.46
C THR A 16 -5.72 19.85 12.50
N ALA A 17 -4.40 19.92 12.66
CA ALA A 17 -3.45 19.13 11.87
C ALA A 17 -3.65 17.62 12.07
N GLU A 18 -3.88 17.16 13.31
CA GLU A 18 -4.23 15.76 13.62
C GLU A 18 -5.48 15.30 12.91
N THR A 19 -6.55 16.09 12.97
CA THR A 19 -7.83 15.76 12.31
C THR A 19 -7.64 15.64 10.80
N ARG A 20 -6.86 16.54 10.19
CA ARG A 20 -6.56 16.49 8.77
C ARG A 20 -5.70 15.28 8.41
N CYS A 21 -4.69 14.96 9.21
CA CYS A 21 -3.83 13.79 8.95
C CYS A 21 -4.61 12.49 9.02
N LYS A 22 -5.52 12.35 9.99
CA LYS A 22 -6.41 11.18 10.11
C LYS A 22 -7.19 10.93 8.83
N ALA A 23 -7.72 11.97 8.20
CA ALA A 23 -8.41 11.84 6.93
C ALA A 23 -7.49 11.29 5.82
N TYR A 24 -6.26 11.78 5.72
CA TYR A 24 -5.29 11.25 4.73
C TYR A 24 -4.87 9.81 5.01
N VAL A 25 -4.72 9.42 6.27
CA VAL A 25 -4.44 8.02 6.66
C VAL A 25 -5.56 7.10 6.18
N VAL A 26 -6.82 7.45 6.47
CA VAL A 26 -7.99 6.65 6.06
C VAL A 26 -8.06 6.54 4.53
N LEU A 27 -7.81 7.63 3.82
CA LEU A 27 -7.82 7.63 2.36
C LEU A 27 -6.67 6.78 1.78
N ALA A 28 -5.44 6.97 2.27
CA ALA A 28 -4.29 6.18 1.83
C ALA A 28 -4.53 4.69 2.07
N GLN A 29 -5.03 4.32 3.25
CA GLN A 29 -5.40 2.96 3.61
C GLN A 29 -6.40 2.34 2.62
N ARG A 30 -7.46 3.08 2.26
CA ARG A 30 -8.47 2.60 1.33
C ARG A 30 -7.87 2.28 -0.04
N GLU A 31 -7.08 3.20 -0.59
CA GLU A 31 -6.48 3.02 -1.92
C GLU A 31 -5.45 1.87 -1.91
N ILE A 32 -4.67 1.76 -0.83
CA ILE A 32 -3.71 0.67 -0.61
C ILE A 32 -4.41 -0.69 -0.59
N THR A 33 -5.51 -0.79 0.16
CA THR A 33 -6.29 -2.03 0.27
C THR A 33 -6.84 -2.43 -1.08
N ALA A 34 -7.41 -1.46 -1.81
CA ALA A 34 -7.90 -1.69 -3.16
C ALA A 34 -6.78 -2.16 -4.11
N LEU A 35 -5.57 -1.61 -4.01
CA LEU A 35 -4.44 -2.03 -4.85
C LEU A 35 -4.06 -3.48 -4.59
N TYR A 36 -3.97 -3.88 -3.33
CA TYR A 36 -3.74 -5.27 -2.95
C TYR A 36 -4.84 -6.19 -3.49
N GLU A 37 -6.11 -5.83 -3.31
CA GLU A 37 -7.25 -6.64 -3.77
C GLU A 37 -7.20 -6.86 -5.28
N TRP A 38 -6.87 -5.83 -6.07
CA TRP A 38 -6.70 -5.99 -7.52
C TRP A 38 -5.54 -6.90 -7.89
N ARG A 39 -4.39 -6.78 -7.22
CA ARG A 39 -3.23 -7.66 -7.45
C ARG A 39 -3.53 -9.10 -7.03
N ALA A 40 -4.24 -9.28 -5.91
CA ALA A 40 -4.70 -10.59 -5.46
C ALA A 40 -5.70 -11.22 -6.44
N LYS A 41 -6.62 -10.44 -7.03
CA LYS A 41 -7.49 -10.93 -8.12
C LYS A 41 -6.70 -11.34 -9.35
N CYS A 42 -5.64 -10.60 -9.69
CA CYS A 42 -4.75 -10.99 -10.79
C CYS A 42 -4.09 -12.36 -10.50
N SER A 43 -3.60 -12.55 -9.27
CA SER A 43 -2.96 -13.79 -8.80
C SER A 43 -3.93 -14.98 -8.71
N LYS A 44 -5.14 -14.78 -8.20
CA LYS A 44 -6.05 -15.89 -7.89
C LYS A 44 -7.01 -16.24 -9.03
N GLU A 45 -7.43 -15.25 -9.80
CA GLU A 45 -8.49 -15.39 -10.79
C GLU A 45 -7.94 -15.22 -12.22
N LEU A 46 -7.31 -14.08 -12.49
CA LEU A 46 -6.94 -13.70 -13.85
C LEU A 46 -5.89 -14.64 -14.45
N ILE A 47 -4.85 -14.99 -13.68
CA ILE A 47 -3.78 -15.87 -14.17
C ILE A 47 -4.33 -17.21 -14.66
N THR A 48 -5.24 -17.81 -13.88
CA THR A 48 -5.89 -19.09 -14.20
C THR A 48 -6.75 -18.96 -15.45
N ARG A 49 -7.45 -17.83 -15.60
CA ARG A 49 -8.29 -17.58 -16.77
C ARG A 49 -7.46 -17.42 -18.04
N VAL A 50 -6.35 -16.68 -17.97
CA VAL A 50 -5.41 -16.51 -19.09
C VAL A 50 -4.76 -17.85 -19.45
N GLU A 51 -4.28 -18.61 -18.46
CA GLU A 51 -3.68 -19.93 -18.65
C GLU A 51 -4.64 -20.90 -19.33
N SER A 52 -5.90 -20.93 -18.88
CA SER A 52 -6.95 -21.76 -19.47
C SER A 52 -7.25 -21.38 -20.92
N TYR A 53 -7.21 -20.08 -21.24
CA TYR A 53 -7.41 -19.61 -22.62
C TYR A 53 -6.23 -20.00 -23.52
N ILE A 54 -4.99 -19.77 -23.07
CA ILE A 54 -3.76 -20.15 -23.79
C ILE A 54 -3.73 -21.65 -24.07
N ASN A 55 -4.00 -22.49 -23.06
CA ASN A 55 -3.93 -23.94 -23.17
C ASN A 55 -4.96 -24.54 -24.15
N ARG A 56 -6.02 -23.80 -24.49
CA ARG A 56 -7.02 -24.21 -25.48
C ARG A 56 -6.62 -23.84 -26.90
N MET A 57 -5.64 -22.95 -27.07
CA MET A 57 -5.20 -22.45 -28.36
C MET A 57 -4.14 -23.36 -28.98
N LYS A 58 -4.34 -23.77 -30.24
CA LYS A 58 -3.31 -24.40 -31.05
C LYS A 58 -2.50 -23.34 -31.79
N ASN A 59 -1.22 -23.61 -32.01
CA ASN A 59 -0.27 -22.69 -32.65
C ASN A 59 -0.23 -21.31 -31.98
N THR A 60 -0.26 -21.28 -30.64
CA THR A 60 -0.16 -20.05 -29.84
C THR A 60 1.03 -19.19 -30.30
N PRO A 61 0.85 -17.87 -30.48
CA PRO A 61 1.97 -16.99 -30.81
C PRO A 61 3.03 -16.99 -29.71
N ILE A 62 4.29 -17.03 -30.11
CA ILE A 62 5.44 -17.02 -29.19
C ILE A 62 5.42 -15.77 -28.30
N GLU A 63 4.99 -14.63 -28.85
CA GLU A 63 4.86 -13.38 -28.12
C GLU A 63 3.83 -13.48 -26.98
N PHE A 64 2.74 -14.24 -27.18
CA PHE A 64 1.73 -14.42 -26.15
C PHE A 64 2.26 -15.33 -25.02
N ASP A 65 2.89 -16.44 -25.37
CA ASP A 65 3.51 -17.35 -24.39
C ASP A 65 4.57 -16.62 -23.56
N LYS A 66 5.40 -15.80 -24.20
CA LYS A 66 6.41 -14.99 -23.52
C LYS A 66 5.78 -14.00 -22.53
N SER A 67 4.82 -13.20 -22.99
CA SER A 67 4.15 -12.21 -22.15
C SER A 67 3.42 -12.85 -20.96
N PHE A 68 2.81 -14.02 -21.17
CA PHE A 68 2.16 -14.74 -20.08
C PHE A 68 3.15 -15.35 -19.09
N ALA A 69 4.29 -15.87 -19.56
CA ALA A 69 5.34 -16.37 -18.68
C ALA A 69 5.94 -15.27 -17.79
N GLU A 70 6.18 -14.07 -18.35
CA GLU A 70 6.61 -12.90 -17.60
C GLU A 70 5.57 -12.49 -16.54
N PHE A 71 4.30 -12.43 -16.92
CA PHE A 71 3.21 -12.15 -15.97
C PHE A 71 3.13 -13.18 -14.84
N LYS A 72 3.24 -14.47 -15.17
CA LYS A 72 3.24 -15.57 -14.20
C LYS A 72 4.41 -15.47 -13.22
N ALA A 73 5.60 -15.10 -13.68
CA ALA A 73 6.75 -14.88 -12.80
C ALA A 73 6.51 -13.74 -11.80
N GLU A 74 5.93 -12.63 -12.25
CA GLU A 74 5.58 -11.49 -11.38
C GLU A 74 4.50 -11.88 -10.35
N ILE A 75 3.51 -12.69 -10.73
CA ILE A 75 2.51 -13.22 -9.80
C ILE A 75 3.15 -14.12 -8.73
N VAL A 76 4.07 -15.00 -9.11
CA VAL A 76 4.80 -15.86 -8.16
C VAL A 76 5.61 -15.03 -7.16
N GLU A 77 6.29 -13.98 -7.62
CA GLU A 77 7.00 -13.06 -6.70
C GLU A 77 6.02 -12.35 -5.75
N PHE A 78 4.88 -11.90 -6.25
CA PHE A 78 3.85 -11.27 -5.43
C PHE A 78 3.32 -12.23 -4.36
N ASP A 79 2.99 -13.47 -4.74
CA ASP A 79 2.47 -14.48 -3.82
C ASP A 79 3.50 -14.86 -2.74
N ASP A 80 4.78 -15.00 -3.10
CA ASP A 80 5.87 -15.29 -2.14
C ASP A 80 6.03 -14.15 -1.12
N VAL A 81 5.94 -12.89 -1.55
CA VAL A 81 5.97 -11.75 -0.62
C VAL A 81 4.75 -11.76 0.31
N VAL A 82 3.56 -12.05 -0.20
CA VAL A 82 2.33 -12.14 0.60
C VAL A 82 2.45 -13.27 1.62
N GLU A 83 2.87 -14.47 1.21
CA GLU A 83 3.03 -15.63 2.09
C GLU A 83 4.06 -15.37 3.20
N LYS A 84 5.19 -14.73 2.87
CA LYS A 84 6.20 -14.32 3.87
C LYS A 84 5.63 -13.39 4.92
N LEU A 85 4.81 -12.42 4.51
CA LEU A 85 4.15 -11.49 5.42
C LEU A 85 3.12 -12.20 6.32
N GLU A 86 2.33 -13.11 5.75
CA GLU A 86 1.39 -13.94 6.50
C GLU A 86 2.12 -14.81 7.54
N MET A 87 3.25 -15.41 7.15
CA MET A 87 4.08 -16.22 8.06
C MET A 87 4.72 -15.39 9.19
N GLU A 88 5.31 -14.23 8.89
CA GLU A 88 5.88 -13.33 9.90
C GLU A 88 4.80 -12.80 10.85
N TYR A 89 3.62 -12.48 10.32
CA TYR A 89 2.48 -12.08 11.12
C TYR A 89 2.04 -13.19 12.07
N ASN A 90 1.83 -14.40 11.55
CA ASN A 90 1.42 -15.54 12.35
C ASN A 90 2.46 -15.84 13.45
N LYS A 91 3.75 -15.88 13.13
CA LYS A 91 4.83 -16.09 14.11
C LYS A 91 4.85 -15.05 15.24
N SER A 92 4.56 -13.79 14.93
CA SER A 92 4.56 -12.71 15.94
C SER A 92 3.29 -12.64 16.79
N HIS A 93 2.21 -13.30 16.37
CA HIS A 93 0.89 -13.24 17.00
C HIS A 93 0.34 -14.60 17.51
N VAL A 94 1.03 -15.73 17.27
CA VAL A 94 0.68 -17.01 17.90
C VAL A 94 0.56 -16.84 19.43
N GLY A 95 -0.63 -17.09 19.97
CA GLY A 95 -0.90 -17.10 21.42
C GLY A 95 -1.32 -15.76 22.03
N LYS A 96 -1.37 -14.66 21.26
CA LYS A 96 -1.97 -13.39 21.72
C LYS A 96 -3.38 -13.32 21.15
N GLY A 97 -4.39 -13.59 21.97
CA GLY A 97 -5.83 -13.60 21.62
C GLY A 97 -6.43 -12.28 21.14
N THR A 98 -5.62 -11.40 20.56
CA THR A 98 -6.08 -10.27 19.76
C THR A 98 -6.61 -10.82 18.45
N ALA A 99 -7.92 -10.69 18.22
CA ALA A 99 -8.55 -10.78 16.90
C ALA A 99 -8.03 -9.65 16.01
N ALA A 100 -6.74 -9.64 15.73
CA ALA A 100 -6.13 -8.76 14.76
C ALA A 100 -6.30 -9.48 13.42
N VAL A 101 -7.11 -8.87 12.57
CA VAL A 101 -7.44 -9.39 11.25
C VAL A 101 -6.14 -9.67 10.50
N GLY A 102 -5.90 -10.96 10.28
CA GLY A 102 -4.76 -11.40 9.49
C GLY A 102 -4.92 -10.93 8.06
N ILE A 103 -3.79 -10.72 7.42
CA ILE A 103 -3.67 -10.92 5.98
C ILE A 103 -4.06 -12.40 5.80
N ALA A 104 -5.34 -12.66 5.56
CA ALA A 104 -5.83 -14.01 5.36
C ALA A 104 -6.18 -14.06 3.89
N ALA A 105 -5.28 -14.61 3.09
CA ALA A 105 -5.42 -14.92 1.68
C ALA A 105 -6.89 -15.16 1.26
N GLY A 106 -7.63 -14.11 0.89
CA GLY A 106 -9.00 -14.19 0.37
C GLY A 106 -10.05 -13.32 1.05
N ALA A 107 -9.85 -12.93 2.31
CA ALA A 107 -10.60 -11.83 2.93
C ALA A 107 -9.67 -10.61 2.91
N GLY A 108 -10.01 -9.58 2.14
CA GLY A 108 -9.23 -8.33 2.07
C GLY A 108 -8.89 -7.80 3.46
N PHE A 109 -7.88 -6.91 3.56
CA PHE A 109 -7.42 -6.27 4.79
C PHE A 109 -8.57 -5.65 5.60
N ALA A 110 -9.34 -6.44 6.35
CA ALA A 110 -10.49 -5.97 7.09
C ALA A 110 -9.97 -5.33 8.38
N ALA A 111 -10.02 -4.01 8.45
CA ALA A 111 -9.42 -3.18 9.49
C ALA A 111 -7.88 -3.15 9.47
N PHE A 112 -7.31 -1.98 9.15
CA PHE A 112 -5.93 -1.69 9.51
C PHE A 112 -5.80 -1.69 11.04
N ALA A 113 -5.49 -2.84 11.61
CA ALA A 113 -4.56 -2.86 12.73
C ALA A 113 -3.21 -2.31 12.23
N PRO A 114 -2.35 -1.77 13.11
CA PRO A 114 -0.98 -1.36 12.79
C PRO A 114 -0.20 -2.31 11.86
N THR A 115 -0.53 -3.59 11.93
CA THR A 115 -0.06 -4.68 11.07
C THR A 115 -0.31 -4.47 9.57
N ALA A 116 -1.48 -4.01 9.15
CA ALA A 116 -1.81 -3.91 7.73
C ALA A 116 -1.03 -2.79 7.02
N ALA A 117 -0.87 -1.64 7.69
CA ALA A 117 -0.01 -0.55 7.22
C ALA A 117 1.43 -1.01 7.06
N LEU A 118 1.94 -1.76 8.04
CA LEU A 118 3.29 -2.33 7.98
C LEU A 118 3.42 -3.36 6.87
N ALA A 119 2.43 -4.22 6.69
CA ALA A 119 2.42 -5.21 5.63
C ALA A 119 2.51 -4.54 4.26
N VAL A 120 1.69 -3.52 4.02
CA VAL A 120 1.69 -2.75 2.77
C VAL A 120 3.02 -2.05 2.56
N ALA A 121 3.51 -1.32 3.56
CA ALA A 121 4.80 -0.64 3.48
C ALA A 121 5.92 -1.66 3.20
N THR A 122 5.79 -2.89 3.70
CA THR A 122 6.73 -3.97 3.42
C THR A 122 6.59 -4.50 1.99
N THR A 123 5.38 -4.84 1.54
CA THR A 123 5.15 -5.42 0.20
C THR A 123 5.53 -4.44 -0.91
N PHE A 124 5.15 -3.17 -0.74
CA PHE A 124 5.15 -2.19 -1.82
C PHE A 124 6.06 -1.01 -1.58
N GLY A 125 6.52 -0.77 -0.36
CA GLY A 125 7.43 0.33 -0.06
C GLY A 125 8.87 0.00 -0.44
N THR A 126 9.64 1.07 -0.65
CA THR A 126 11.11 1.01 -0.69
C THR A 126 11.68 1.76 0.48
N ALA A 127 12.74 1.24 1.10
CA ALA A 127 13.54 1.99 2.05
C ALA A 127 14.14 3.23 1.36
N SER A 128 14.57 4.23 2.13
CA SER A 128 15.17 5.47 1.58
C SER A 128 16.44 5.23 0.73
N THR A 129 17.05 4.05 0.82
CA THR A 129 18.16 3.60 -0.03
C THR A 129 17.72 3.06 -1.40
N GLY A 130 16.42 2.97 -1.66
CA GLY A 130 15.83 2.34 -2.84
C GLY A 130 15.67 0.82 -2.73
N THR A 131 16.09 0.20 -1.62
CA THR A 131 15.90 -1.23 -1.36
C THR A 131 14.43 -1.55 -1.17
N ALA A 132 13.91 -2.57 -1.85
CA ALA A 132 12.54 -3.04 -1.61
C ALA A 132 12.40 -3.55 -0.16
N ILE A 133 11.39 -3.08 0.57
CA ILE A 133 11.24 -3.47 1.98
C ILE A 133 10.89 -4.96 2.10
N ALA A 134 10.20 -5.51 1.09
CA ALA A 134 9.86 -6.93 0.97
C ALA A 134 11.08 -7.88 0.94
N THR A 135 12.28 -7.38 0.61
CA THR A 135 13.51 -8.18 0.61
C THR A 135 14.22 -8.17 1.97
N LEU A 136 13.74 -7.35 2.91
CA LEU A 136 14.22 -7.31 4.29
C LEU A 136 13.43 -8.30 5.13
N SER A 137 13.95 -8.63 6.32
CA SER A 137 13.24 -9.50 7.28
C SER A 137 13.37 -8.96 8.71
N GLY A 138 12.45 -9.40 9.57
CA GLY A 138 12.49 -9.11 11.00
C GLY A 138 12.51 -7.62 11.34
N ALA A 139 13.43 -7.23 12.22
CA ALA A 139 13.52 -5.84 12.69
C ALA A 139 13.86 -4.85 11.57
N ALA A 140 14.66 -5.26 10.57
CA ALA A 140 15.01 -4.39 9.46
C ALA A 140 13.80 -4.08 8.57
N ALA A 141 12.98 -5.09 8.25
CA ALA A 141 11.74 -4.90 7.50
C ALA A 141 10.76 -4.00 8.25
N THR A 142 10.53 -4.29 9.53
CA THR A 142 9.63 -3.50 10.39
C THR A 142 10.09 -2.04 10.49
N ASN A 143 11.39 -1.81 10.69
CA ASN A 143 11.96 -0.49 10.81
C ASN A 143 11.91 0.30 9.50
N ALA A 144 12.20 -0.36 8.37
CA ALA A 144 12.07 0.27 7.07
C ALA A 144 10.61 0.57 6.71
N ALA A 145 9.68 -0.32 7.04
CA ALA A 145 8.24 -0.11 6.89
C ALA A 145 7.74 1.05 7.76
N LEU A 146 8.14 1.12 9.03
CA LEU A 146 7.86 2.26 9.91
C LEU A 146 8.47 3.55 9.38
N ALA A 147 9.72 3.52 8.93
CA ALA A 147 10.33 4.69 8.33
C ALA A 147 9.58 5.13 7.08
N TRP A 148 9.18 4.22 6.21
CA TRP A 148 8.39 4.50 5.01
C TRP A 148 7.02 5.12 5.36
N LEU A 149 6.32 4.55 6.35
CA LEU A 149 5.08 5.14 6.89
C LEU A 149 5.31 6.51 7.53
N GLY A 150 6.49 6.73 8.10
CA GLY A 150 6.92 7.98 8.72
C GLY A 150 7.54 8.99 7.75
N GLY A 151 7.38 8.80 6.43
CA GLY A 151 7.90 9.76 5.44
C GLY A 151 9.32 9.52 4.95
N GLY A 152 9.89 8.36 5.27
CA GLY A 152 11.28 8.02 5.03
C GLY A 152 12.18 8.21 6.26
N ALA A 153 13.46 7.90 6.08
CA ALA A 153 14.45 7.97 7.14
C ALA A 153 14.68 9.42 7.63
N LEU A 154 14.99 9.58 8.92
CA LEU A 154 15.34 10.87 9.51
C LEU A 154 16.50 11.56 8.77
N ALA A 155 17.48 10.76 8.32
CA ALA A 155 18.62 11.24 7.54
C ALA A 155 18.23 11.74 6.13
N ALA A 156 17.09 11.32 5.59
CA ALA A 156 16.54 11.77 4.32
C ALA A 156 15.56 12.94 4.49
N GLY A 157 15.47 13.52 5.70
CA GLY A 157 14.52 14.60 6.03
C GLY A 157 13.13 14.13 6.42
N GLY A 158 12.89 12.80 6.47
CA GLY A 158 11.63 12.20 6.89
C GLY A 158 11.47 12.15 8.42
N GLY A 159 10.29 11.74 8.89
CA GLY A 159 10.02 11.58 10.32
C GLY A 159 10.58 10.29 10.93
N GLY A 160 11.05 9.35 10.10
CA GLY A 160 11.63 8.08 10.54
C GLY A 160 10.64 7.15 11.24
N MET A 161 11.18 6.14 11.92
CA MET A 161 10.37 5.12 12.60
C MET A 161 9.50 5.69 13.72
N SER A 162 9.93 6.79 14.37
CA SER A 162 9.15 7.45 15.42
C SER A 162 7.87 8.05 14.86
N ALA A 163 7.97 8.74 13.72
CA ALA A 163 6.82 9.24 12.98
C ALA A 163 5.92 8.11 12.49
N GLY A 164 6.48 7.06 11.88
CA GLY A 164 5.70 5.91 11.43
C GLY A 164 4.96 5.23 12.58
N GLY A 165 5.62 5.06 13.73
CA GLY A 165 4.99 4.52 14.93
C GLY A 165 3.88 5.42 15.46
N ALA A 166 4.06 6.74 15.43
CA ALA A 166 3.01 7.69 15.78
C ALA A 166 1.83 7.62 14.80
N LEU A 167 2.09 7.45 13.51
CA LEU A 167 1.06 7.28 12.50
C LEU A 167 0.26 5.99 12.70
N LEU A 168 0.94 4.88 12.99
CA LEU A 168 0.28 3.62 13.34
C LEU A 168 -0.55 3.75 14.61
N ALA A 169 -0.06 4.50 15.61
CA ALA A 169 -0.81 4.79 16.81
C ALA A 169 -2.09 5.60 16.48
N LEU A 170 -2.00 6.57 15.57
CA LEU A 170 -3.17 7.33 15.08
C LEU A 170 -4.15 6.47 14.27
N ALA A 171 -3.67 5.44 13.58
CA ALA A 171 -4.49 4.51 12.80
C ALA A 171 -5.24 3.48 13.67
N GLY A 172 -4.89 3.35 14.97
CA GLY A 172 -5.56 2.42 15.89
C GLY A 172 -6.91 2.91 16.42
N PRO A 173 -7.75 2.03 17.01
CA PRO A 173 -9.04 2.39 17.61
C PRO A 173 -8.93 3.43 18.74
N LEU A 174 -7.74 3.51 19.35
CA LEU A 174 -7.40 4.39 20.46
C LEU A 174 -6.46 5.54 20.02
N GLY A 175 -6.49 5.93 18.74
CA GLY A 175 -5.57 6.89 18.09
C GLY A 175 -5.63 8.35 18.54
N TRP A 176 -5.54 8.56 19.85
CA TRP A 176 -5.29 9.80 20.55
C TRP A 176 -4.46 9.46 21.78
N GLY A 177 -3.22 9.92 21.87
CA GLY A 177 -2.54 9.83 23.16
C GLY A 177 -1.15 10.39 23.24
N ILE A 178 -0.22 9.95 22.38
CA ILE A 178 1.17 10.06 22.80
C ILE A 178 1.80 11.42 22.44
N GLY A 179 1.41 12.03 21.32
CA GLY A 179 1.89 13.36 20.91
C GLY A 179 1.14 14.50 21.60
N ALA A 180 -0.11 14.77 21.20
CA ALA A 180 -0.89 15.88 21.73
C ALA A 180 -1.29 15.75 23.20
N ALA A 181 -1.63 14.55 23.71
CA ALA A 181 -2.03 14.41 25.12
C ALA A 181 -0.82 14.45 26.08
N GLY A 182 0.35 13.97 25.65
CA GLY A 182 1.60 14.14 26.38
C GLY A 182 2.03 15.61 26.48
N ILE A 183 1.94 16.34 25.37
CA ILE A 183 2.22 17.78 25.32
C ILE A 183 1.15 18.57 26.10
N ALA A 184 -0.14 18.30 25.92
CA ALA A 184 -1.23 18.99 26.61
C ALA A 184 -1.26 18.68 28.13
N GLY A 185 -1.02 17.44 28.53
CA GLY A 185 -0.96 17.01 29.93
C GLY A 185 0.26 17.57 30.67
N GLY A 186 1.46 17.52 30.04
CA GLY A 186 2.66 18.16 30.58
C GLY A 186 2.55 19.68 30.59
N ALA A 187 1.87 20.27 29.59
CA ALA A 187 1.64 21.69 29.52
C ALA A 187 0.67 22.18 30.59
N LEU A 188 -0.43 21.47 30.87
CA LEU A 188 -1.40 21.85 31.91
C LEU A 188 -0.75 21.94 33.29
N LEU A 189 0.28 21.13 33.54
CA LEU A 189 1.05 21.13 34.79
C LEU A 189 2.18 22.18 34.82
N ALA A 190 2.74 22.57 33.68
CA ALA A 190 3.88 23.49 33.61
C ALA A 190 3.46 24.96 33.38
N ARG A 191 3.14 25.69 34.46
CA ARG A 191 2.77 27.13 34.41
C ARG A 191 3.92 28.08 34.01
N ASN A 192 5.18 27.70 34.22
CA ASN A 192 6.35 28.59 34.04
C ASN A 192 7.16 28.37 32.74
N LYS A 193 6.72 27.48 31.82
CA LYS A 193 7.46 27.11 30.60
C LYS A 193 6.64 27.25 29.31
N ASN A 194 5.77 28.27 29.22
CA ASN A 194 4.87 28.45 28.08
C ASN A 194 5.58 28.56 26.72
N SER A 195 6.73 29.23 26.63
CA SER A 195 7.47 29.36 25.37
C SER A 195 7.94 28.01 24.82
N LYS A 196 8.54 27.18 25.68
CA LYS A 196 8.99 25.84 25.32
C LYS A 196 7.83 24.93 24.91
N ILE A 197 6.70 25.00 25.62
CA ILE A 197 5.49 24.25 25.24
C ILE A 197 5.00 24.68 23.85
N ILE A 198 4.94 25.98 23.56
CA ILE A 198 4.52 26.49 22.25
C ILE A 198 5.48 26.01 21.16
N GLU A 199 6.79 26.06 21.42
CA GLU A 199 7.83 25.61 20.48
C GLU A 199 7.73 24.11 20.19
N ASP A 200 7.62 23.28 21.23
CA ASP A 200 7.47 21.84 21.12
C ASP A 200 6.17 21.48 20.36
N THR A 201 5.04 22.15 20.69
CA THR A 201 3.75 21.95 20.01
C THR A 201 3.83 22.28 18.52
N ARG A 202 4.42 23.42 18.17
CA ARG A 202 4.59 23.83 16.76
C ARG A 202 5.58 22.94 16.02
N SER A 203 6.58 22.39 16.72
CA SER A 203 7.52 21.42 16.14
C SER A 203 6.80 20.14 15.75
N GLU A 204 5.97 19.59 16.64
CA GLU A 204 5.17 18.40 16.34
C GLU A 204 4.12 18.65 15.26
N GLU A 205 3.46 19.82 15.28
CA GLU A 205 2.53 20.21 14.21
C GLU A 205 3.22 20.20 12.84
N ARG A 206 4.42 20.80 12.73
CA ARG A 206 5.18 20.82 11.47
C ARG A 206 5.55 19.42 11.01
N LYS A 207 6.02 18.55 11.91
CA LYS A 207 6.35 17.15 11.58
C LYS A 207 5.12 16.39 11.09
N LEU A 208 3.98 16.59 11.75
CA LEU A 208 2.73 15.95 11.39
C LEU A 208 2.25 16.41 10.01
N LEU A 209 2.24 17.72 9.75
CA LEU A 209 1.83 18.26 8.45
C LEU A 209 2.73 17.78 7.30
N ALA A 210 4.05 17.64 7.53
CA ALA A 210 4.97 17.06 6.55
C ALA A 210 4.57 15.62 6.20
N GLN A 211 4.29 14.79 7.22
CA GLN A 211 3.82 13.41 7.03
C GLN A 211 2.49 13.35 6.27
N CYS A 212 1.51 14.22 6.60
CA CYS A 212 0.24 14.22 5.88
C CYS A 212 0.43 14.56 4.39
N SER A 213 1.38 15.45 4.07
CA SER A 213 1.72 15.77 2.68
C SER A 213 2.29 14.55 1.94
N GLU A 214 3.16 13.78 2.57
CA GLU A 214 3.71 12.55 2.00
C GLU A 214 2.64 11.46 1.85
N LEU A 215 1.76 11.30 2.83
CA LEU A 215 0.61 10.39 2.72
C LEU A 215 -0.31 10.75 1.57
N ASN A 216 -0.50 12.03 1.29
CA ASN A 216 -1.25 12.48 0.12
C ASN A 216 -0.56 12.10 -1.21
N VAL A 217 0.78 12.15 -1.25
CA VAL A 217 1.56 11.69 -2.41
C VAL A 217 1.43 10.17 -2.59
N VAL A 218 1.56 9.41 -1.50
CA VAL A 218 1.35 7.96 -1.49
C VAL A 218 -0.07 7.62 -1.96
N GLN A 219 -1.09 8.25 -1.39
CA GLN A 219 -2.49 8.07 -1.76
C GLN A 219 -2.69 8.31 -3.26
N THR A 220 -2.18 9.42 -3.79
CA THR A 220 -2.32 9.77 -5.22
C THR A 220 -1.63 8.75 -6.12
N THR A 221 -0.44 8.31 -5.72
CA THR A 221 0.36 7.32 -6.45
C THR A 221 -0.33 5.96 -6.47
N VAL A 222 -0.78 5.49 -5.31
CA VAL A 222 -1.49 4.22 -5.16
C VAL A 222 -2.81 4.25 -5.91
N LYS A 223 -3.60 5.33 -5.80
CA LYS A 223 -4.85 5.49 -6.57
C LYS A 223 -4.63 5.36 -8.08
N LYS A 224 -3.53 5.92 -8.61
CA LYS A 224 -3.16 5.74 -10.02
C LYS A 224 -2.84 4.28 -10.34
N MET A 225 -2.12 3.59 -9.45
CA MET A 225 -1.83 2.16 -9.62
C MET A 225 -3.10 1.30 -9.57
N VAL A 226 -4.04 1.61 -8.68
CA VAL A 226 -5.37 0.96 -8.60
C VAL A 226 -6.08 1.10 -9.93
N SER A 227 -6.19 2.33 -10.45
CA SER A 227 -6.85 2.62 -11.72
C SER A 227 -6.25 1.83 -12.88
N LEU A 228 -4.92 1.86 -13.02
CA LEU A 228 -4.23 1.15 -14.11
C LEU A 228 -4.38 -0.37 -13.97
N THR A 229 -4.20 -0.91 -12.76
CA THR A 229 -4.31 -2.37 -12.53
C THR A 229 -5.72 -2.85 -12.83
N SER A 230 -6.74 -2.13 -12.37
CA SER A 230 -8.15 -2.44 -12.65
C SER A 230 -8.49 -2.33 -14.14
N GLU A 231 -7.99 -1.30 -14.82
CA GLU A 231 -8.19 -1.12 -16.27
C GLU A 231 -7.61 -2.30 -17.07
N HIS A 232 -6.36 -2.68 -16.79
CA HIS A 232 -5.75 -3.81 -17.50
C HIS A 232 -6.35 -5.17 -17.10
N TYR A 233 -6.78 -5.34 -15.85
CA TYR A 233 -7.55 -6.51 -15.43
C TYR A 233 -8.83 -6.64 -16.26
N HIS A 234 -9.67 -5.60 -16.29
CA HIS A 234 -10.94 -5.63 -17.02
C HIS A 234 -10.75 -5.76 -18.54
N GLY A 235 -9.73 -5.12 -19.10
CA GLY A 235 -9.37 -5.28 -20.52
C GLY A 235 -9.00 -6.72 -20.86
N THR A 236 -8.17 -7.36 -20.02
CA THR A 236 -7.80 -8.78 -20.16
C THR A 236 -9.03 -9.67 -20.10
N GLU A 237 -9.86 -9.52 -19.06
CA GLU A 237 -11.10 -10.28 -18.86
C GLU A 237 -12.06 -10.14 -20.04
N SER A 238 -12.27 -8.91 -20.52
CA SER A 238 -13.19 -8.62 -21.62
C SER A 238 -12.71 -9.23 -22.93
N ILE A 239 -11.41 -9.15 -23.23
CA ILE A 239 -10.87 -9.69 -24.48
C ILE A 239 -10.90 -11.21 -24.45
N ILE A 240 -10.54 -11.84 -23.33
CA ILE A 240 -10.63 -13.30 -23.18
C ILE A 240 -12.07 -13.76 -23.36
N ASP A 241 -13.06 -13.05 -22.78
CA ASP A 241 -14.47 -13.41 -22.92
C ASP A 241 -14.93 -13.38 -24.38
N VAL A 242 -14.56 -12.33 -25.13
CA VAL A 242 -14.91 -12.19 -26.55
C VAL A 242 -14.22 -13.25 -27.40
N LEU A 243 -12.90 -13.43 -27.25
CA LEU A 243 -12.14 -14.39 -28.04
C LEU A 243 -12.59 -15.82 -27.74
N SER A 244 -12.87 -16.16 -26.49
CA SER A 244 -13.34 -17.50 -26.11
C SER A 244 -14.69 -17.89 -26.76
N LYS A 245 -15.51 -16.90 -27.14
CA LYS A 245 -16.82 -17.10 -27.77
C LYS A 245 -16.77 -17.05 -29.30
N THR A 246 -15.81 -16.33 -29.86
CA THR A 246 -15.82 -15.95 -31.28
C THR A 246 -14.65 -16.50 -32.08
N ALA A 247 -13.51 -16.76 -31.44
CA ALA A 247 -12.30 -17.21 -32.13
C ALA A 247 -12.27 -18.74 -32.31
N PRO A 248 -11.72 -19.24 -33.42
CA PRO A 248 -11.44 -20.65 -33.57
C PRO A 248 -10.36 -21.10 -32.56
N HIS A 249 -10.17 -22.41 -32.40
CA HIS A 249 -9.17 -22.92 -31.45
C HIS A 249 -7.74 -22.90 -32.00
N ASP A 250 -7.55 -22.77 -33.32
CA ASP A 250 -6.23 -22.65 -33.93
C ASP A 250 -5.95 -21.19 -34.28
N TYR A 251 -4.85 -20.64 -33.76
CA TYR A 251 -4.44 -19.26 -34.03
C TYR A 251 -4.27 -18.97 -35.52
N LYS A 252 -3.88 -19.97 -36.32
CA LYS A 252 -3.69 -19.81 -37.78
C LYS A 252 -4.99 -19.43 -38.48
N ASP A 253 -6.13 -19.85 -37.92
CA ASP A 253 -7.47 -19.60 -38.46
C ASP A 253 -8.09 -18.28 -37.95
N PHE A 254 -7.38 -17.52 -37.11
CA PHE A 254 -7.90 -16.26 -36.58
C PHE A 254 -8.12 -15.24 -37.71
N ALA A 255 -9.29 -14.60 -37.68
CA ALA A 255 -9.57 -13.43 -38.50
C ALA A 255 -8.66 -12.25 -38.09
N PRO A 256 -8.38 -11.27 -38.99
CA PRO A 256 -7.54 -10.12 -38.67
C PRO A 256 -7.96 -9.36 -37.40
N GLY A 257 -9.27 -9.18 -37.18
CA GLY A 257 -9.78 -8.55 -35.97
C GLY A 257 -9.50 -9.34 -34.68
N GLN A 258 -9.54 -10.68 -34.75
CA GLN A 258 -9.22 -11.54 -33.60
C GLN A 258 -7.72 -11.51 -33.29
N LYS A 259 -6.86 -11.42 -34.32
CA LYS A 259 -5.41 -11.21 -34.13
C LYS A 259 -5.12 -9.87 -33.47
N GLN A 260 -5.85 -8.82 -33.85
CA GLN A 260 -5.74 -7.51 -33.20
C GLN A 260 -6.20 -7.56 -31.73
N GLN A 261 -7.31 -8.23 -31.43
CA GLN A 261 -7.76 -8.45 -30.05
C GLN A 261 -6.72 -9.22 -29.24
N LEU A 262 -6.10 -10.26 -29.81
CA LEU A 262 -5.02 -10.99 -29.15
C LEU A 262 -3.80 -10.10 -28.88
N ALA A 263 -3.42 -9.24 -29.82
CA ALA A 263 -2.34 -8.27 -29.61
C ALA A 263 -2.69 -7.28 -28.47
N SER A 264 -3.93 -6.82 -28.38
CA SER A 264 -4.40 -6.01 -27.25
C SER A 264 -4.35 -6.77 -25.92
N LEU A 265 -4.73 -8.06 -25.91
CA LEU A 265 -4.62 -8.92 -24.73
C LEU A 265 -3.17 -9.02 -24.24
N ILE A 266 -2.22 -9.25 -25.15
CA ILE A 266 -0.79 -9.28 -24.86
C ILE A 266 -0.34 -7.96 -24.22
N ASN A 267 -0.79 -6.82 -24.74
CA ASN A 267 -0.46 -5.50 -24.18
C ASN A 267 -1.02 -5.29 -22.76
N HIS A 268 -2.24 -5.73 -22.49
CA HIS A 268 -2.81 -5.68 -21.13
C HIS A 268 -2.02 -6.56 -20.18
N ILE A 269 -1.67 -7.78 -20.57
CA ILE A 269 -0.86 -8.70 -19.76
C ILE A 269 0.52 -8.12 -19.48
N ASN A 270 1.21 -7.58 -20.48
CA ASN A 270 2.52 -6.93 -20.28
C ASN A 270 2.44 -5.74 -19.31
N SER A 271 1.36 -4.98 -19.37
CA SER A 271 1.14 -3.86 -18.47
C SER A 271 0.85 -4.33 -17.05
N LEU A 272 0.08 -5.43 -16.88
CA LEU A 272 -0.11 -6.07 -15.59
C LEU A 272 1.21 -6.59 -15.02
N SER A 273 2.06 -7.26 -15.79
CA SER A 273 3.40 -7.70 -15.34
C SER A 273 4.19 -6.56 -14.72
N GLN A 274 4.20 -5.38 -15.36
CA GLN A 274 4.89 -4.21 -14.85
C GLN A 274 4.23 -3.58 -13.61
N LEU A 275 2.95 -3.86 -13.37
CA LEU A 275 2.16 -3.26 -12.30
C LEU A 275 2.06 -4.13 -11.05
N ILE A 276 2.11 -5.46 -11.15
CA ILE A 276 1.93 -6.38 -10.01
C ILE A 276 2.91 -6.09 -8.88
N ASN A 277 4.21 -5.97 -9.16
CA ASN A 277 5.22 -5.73 -8.12
C ASN A 277 5.72 -4.29 -8.06
N LYS A 278 5.08 -3.37 -8.79
CA LYS A 278 5.49 -1.95 -8.80
C LYS A 278 5.47 -1.35 -7.40
N LYS A 279 6.62 -0.85 -6.98
CA LYS A 279 6.83 -0.24 -5.66
C LYS A 279 6.37 1.21 -5.63
N VAL A 280 5.94 1.65 -4.46
CA VAL A 280 5.54 3.02 -4.14
C VAL A 280 6.71 3.66 -3.39
N LYS A 281 7.21 4.77 -3.92
CA LYS A 281 8.27 5.56 -3.29
C LYS A 281 7.64 6.50 -2.26
#